data_AF-A0A9X4FI50-F1
#
_entry.id   AF-A0A9X4FI50-F1
#
_cell.length_a   1.000
_cell.length_b   1.000
_cell.length_c   1.000
_cell.angle_alpha   90.00
_cell.angle_beta   90.00
_cell.angle_gamma   90.00
#
_symmetry.space_group_name_H-M   'P 1'
#
loop_
_entity.id
_entity.type
_entity.pdbx_description
1 polymer ?
#
loop_
_entity_poly.entity_id
_entity_poly.type
_entity_poly.pdbx_seq_one_letter_code
_entity_poly.pdbx_strand_id
1 'polypeptide(L)'
;MSSEIEDRISMEIIVDCYEPEEVAMGWYYYLESKLNFPFIAASTVGKSELTIIGLADEEDCLSHMYVLVDLNGDDEFLFPLENIAPINATAEESQAIADWKYWVFKLGGL
;
A
#
# COMPACT_ATOMS: atom_id res chain seq x y z
N MET A 1 -8.89 -2.59 18.05
CA MET A 1 -8.99 -2.34 16.59
C MET A 1 -8.23 -1.10 16.16
N SER A 2 -8.62 0.16 16.44
CA SER A 2 -7.76 1.31 16.07
C SER A 2 -6.41 1.29 16.80
N SER A 3 -6.40 0.94 18.09
CA SER A 3 -5.17 0.81 18.88
C SER A 3 -4.16 -0.18 18.29
N GLU A 4 -4.62 -1.35 17.81
CA GLU A 4 -3.74 -2.38 17.23
C GLU A 4 -3.17 -1.98 15.86
N ILE A 5 -3.87 -1.10 15.12
CA ILE A 5 -3.36 -0.53 13.87
C ILE A 5 -2.31 0.53 14.19
N GLU A 6 -2.62 1.45 15.11
CA GLU A 6 -1.70 2.51 15.53
C GLU A 6 -0.43 1.95 16.20
N ASP A 7 -0.56 0.88 16.99
CA ASP A 7 0.57 0.17 17.60
C ASP A 7 1.47 -0.42 16.52
N ARG A 8 0.92 -1.12 15.52
CA ARG A 8 1.73 -1.67 14.41
C ARG A 8 2.37 -0.57 13.57
N ILE A 9 1.67 0.53 13.31
CA ILE A 9 2.25 1.67 12.61
C ILE A 9 3.46 2.18 13.39
N SER A 10 3.29 2.52 14.66
CA SER A 10 4.36 3.14 15.47
C SER A 10 5.49 2.19 15.88
N MET A 11 5.22 0.89 16.01
CA MET A 11 6.16 -0.10 16.57
C MET A 11 6.69 -1.12 15.56
N GLU A 12 6.15 -1.14 14.33
CA GLU A 12 6.63 -2.04 13.27
C GLU A 12 6.93 -1.30 11.96
N ILE A 13 6.11 -0.31 11.57
CA ILE A 13 6.20 0.32 10.24
C ILE A 13 7.12 1.53 10.24
N ILE A 14 6.92 2.46 11.17
CA ILE A 14 7.64 3.75 11.22
C ILE A 14 8.55 3.86 12.46
N VAL A 15 9.17 2.74 12.83
CA VAL A 15 10.04 2.65 14.01
C VAL A 15 11.29 3.46 13.81
N ASP A 16 11.57 4.36 14.75
CA ASP A 16 12.75 5.23 14.73
C ASP A 16 12.88 6.07 13.44
N CYS A 17 11.77 6.37 12.77
CA CYS A 17 11.72 7.34 11.68
C CYS A 17 11.62 8.76 12.25
N TYR A 18 12.50 9.65 11.81
CA TYR A 18 12.56 11.05 12.21
C TYR A 18 12.28 12.02 11.05
N GLU A 19 12.51 11.57 9.81
CA GLU A 19 12.30 12.35 8.58
C GLU A 19 11.18 11.76 7.72
N PRO A 20 10.45 12.57 6.93
CA PRO A 20 9.36 12.10 6.07
C PRO A 20 9.79 10.98 5.10
N GLU A 21 11.01 11.07 4.56
CA GLU A 21 11.56 10.04 3.68
C GLU A 21 11.72 8.69 4.41
N GLU A 22 12.15 8.70 5.67
CA GLU A 22 12.28 7.49 6.49
C GLU A 22 10.91 6.86 6.77
N VAL A 23 9.89 7.69 7.03
CA VAL A 23 8.50 7.25 7.20
C VAL A 23 7.98 6.61 5.91
N ALA A 24 8.23 7.21 4.75
CA ALA A 24 7.85 6.67 3.46
C ALA A 24 8.51 5.31 3.20
N MET A 25 9.80 5.18 3.49
CA MET A 25 10.53 3.92 3.34
C MET A 25 10.06 2.84 4.30
N GLY A 26 9.70 3.21 5.55
CA GLY A 26 9.10 2.29 6.50
C GLY A 26 7.79 1.68 5.97
N TRP A 27 6.92 2.52 5.40
CA TRP A 27 5.70 2.07 4.73
C TRP A 27 5.99 1.20 3.52
N TYR A 28 6.92 1.62 2.67
CA TYR A 28 7.30 0.90 1.45
C TYR A 28 7.73 -0.53 1.78
N TYR A 29 8.70 -0.71 2.68
CA TYR A 29 9.21 -2.04 3.02
C TYR A 29 8.20 -2.89 3.80
N TYR A 30 7.37 -2.28 4.65
CA TYR A 30 6.28 -3.00 5.29
C TYR A 30 5.33 -3.57 4.22
N LEU A 31 4.86 -2.75 3.29
CA LEU A 31 3.93 -3.17 2.23
C LEU A 31 4.58 -4.20 1.29
N GLU A 32 5.82 -3.97 0.87
CA GLU A 32 6.58 -4.88 0.01
C GLU A 32 6.72 -6.27 0.65
N SER A 33 6.98 -6.34 1.95
CA SER A 33 7.13 -7.60 2.67
C SER A 33 5.82 -8.38 2.86
N LYS A 34 4.66 -7.70 2.81
CA LYS A 34 3.34 -8.26 3.13
C LYS A 34 2.49 -8.56 1.91
N LEU A 35 2.69 -7.85 0.81
CA LEU A 35 1.90 -8.01 -0.40
C LEU A 35 2.56 -9.02 -1.35
N ASN A 36 1.85 -10.10 -1.66
CA ASN A 36 2.33 -11.07 -2.63
C ASN A 36 1.85 -10.69 -4.03
N PHE A 37 2.80 -10.32 -4.89
CA PHE A 37 2.51 -10.00 -6.27
C PHE A 37 2.75 -11.20 -7.21
N PRO A 38 2.01 -11.30 -8.32
CA PRO A 38 0.88 -10.45 -8.70
C PRO A 38 -0.42 -10.85 -7.99
N PHE A 39 -1.34 -9.90 -7.81
CA PHE A 39 -2.69 -10.18 -7.29
C PHE A 39 -3.76 -9.34 -8.01
N ILE A 40 -5.02 -9.77 -7.91
CA ILE A 40 -6.16 -9.08 -8.51
C ILE A 40 -6.83 -8.19 -7.45
N ALA A 41 -7.21 -6.98 -7.83
CA ALA A 41 -7.94 -6.06 -6.96
C ALA A 41 -9.07 -5.33 -7.70
N ALA A 42 -10.13 -4.97 -7.00
CA ALA A 42 -11.14 -4.04 -7.49
C ALA A 42 -10.72 -2.60 -7.20
N SER A 43 -10.91 -1.70 -8.17
CA SER A 43 -10.82 -0.26 -7.92
C SER A 43 -11.95 0.21 -7.02
N THR A 44 -11.67 1.05 -6.02
CA THR A 44 -12.68 1.67 -5.16
C THR A 44 -13.18 3.02 -5.67
N VAL A 45 -12.56 3.57 -6.73
CA VAL A 45 -12.92 4.84 -7.37
C VAL A 45 -13.51 4.67 -8.76
N GLY A 46 -13.72 3.42 -9.20
CA GLY A 46 -14.25 3.05 -10.50
C GLY A 46 -14.87 1.65 -10.52
N LYS A 47 -15.19 1.15 -11.72
CA LYS A 47 -15.69 -0.22 -11.93
C LYS A 47 -14.73 -1.00 -12.81
N SER A 48 -13.53 -1.27 -12.28
CA SER A 48 -12.50 -2.06 -12.95
C SER A 48 -11.87 -3.04 -11.98
N GLU A 49 -11.61 -4.25 -12.45
CA GLU A 49 -10.63 -5.14 -11.84
C GLU A 49 -9.25 -4.79 -12.40
N LEU A 50 -8.25 -4.81 -11.54
CA LEU A 50 -6.88 -4.41 -11.80
C LEU A 50 -5.97 -5.60 -11.49
N THR A 51 -5.04 -5.89 -12.38
CA THR A 51 -3.94 -6.83 -12.12
C THR A 51 -2.78 -6.04 -11.54
N ILE A 52 -2.54 -6.20 -10.24
CA ILE A 52 -1.45 -5.52 -9.53
C ILE A 52 -0.21 -6.40 -9.62
N ILE A 53 0.87 -5.85 -10.17
CA ILE A 53 2.10 -6.60 -10.46
C ILE A 53 3.27 -6.25 -9.54
N GLY A 54 3.18 -5.16 -8.78
CA GLY A 54 4.19 -4.73 -7.83
C GLY A 54 3.81 -3.44 -7.11
N LEU A 55 4.65 -3.03 -6.16
CA LEU A 55 4.74 -1.62 -5.78
C LEU A 55 5.45 -0.84 -6.90
N ALA A 56 5.16 0.46 -7.00
CA ALA A 56 6.01 1.36 -7.77
C ALA A 56 7.41 1.43 -7.14
N ASP A 57 8.37 2.08 -7.80
CA ASP A 57 9.68 2.23 -7.19
C ASP A 57 9.65 3.15 -5.95
N GLU A 58 10.75 3.11 -5.18
CA GLU A 58 10.88 3.88 -3.95
C GLU A 58 10.77 5.40 -4.19
N GLU A 59 11.27 5.90 -5.33
CA GLU A 59 11.29 7.33 -5.67
C GLU A 59 9.87 7.86 -5.88
N ASP A 60 9.05 7.13 -6.64
CA ASP A 60 7.63 7.42 -6.84
C ASP A 60 6.85 7.32 -5.52
N CYS A 61 7.32 6.48 -4.60
CA CYS A 61 6.65 6.22 -3.33
C CYS A 61 7.04 7.16 -2.16
N LEU A 62 7.92 8.14 -2.36
CA LEU A 62 8.36 9.04 -1.28
C LEU A 62 7.26 9.93 -0.70
N SER A 63 6.22 10.23 -1.48
CA SER A 63 5.12 11.11 -1.05
C SER A 63 3.78 10.39 -0.90
N HIS A 64 3.66 9.18 -1.46
CA HIS A 64 2.43 8.39 -1.44
C HIS A 64 2.71 6.97 -1.93
N MET A 65 2.00 5.95 -1.45
CA MET A 65 2.21 4.58 -1.94
C MET A 65 1.44 4.30 -3.23
N TYR A 66 2.18 3.95 -4.28
CA TYR A 66 1.64 3.54 -5.56
C TYR A 66 1.92 2.07 -5.83
N VAL A 67 1.00 1.42 -6.55
CA VAL A 67 1.18 0.10 -7.13
C VAL A 67 1.25 0.18 -8.65
N LEU A 68 1.98 -0.76 -9.24
CA LEU A 68 2.03 -0.97 -10.69
C LEU A 68 0.85 -1.85 -11.10
N VAL A 69 0.05 -1.34 -12.04
CA VAL A 69 -1.08 -2.05 -12.64
C VAL A 69 -0.74 -2.44 -14.06
N ASP A 70 -0.87 -3.72 -14.37
CA ASP A 70 -0.73 -4.26 -15.72
C ASP A 70 -1.96 -3.90 -16.59
N LEU A 71 -1.71 -3.34 -17.77
CA LEU A 71 -2.77 -3.01 -18.74
C LEU A 71 -2.96 -4.09 -19.79
N ASN A 72 -1.87 -4.70 -20.27
CA ASN A 72 -1.87 -5.57 -21.44
C ASN A 72 -0.61 -6.47 -21.55
N GLY A 73 0.26 -6.50 -20.55
CA GLY A 73 1.53 -7.25 -20.49
C GLY A 73 2.76 -6.47 -20.96
N ASP A 74 2.58 -5.38 -21.71
CA ASP A 74 3.67 -4.56 -22.25
C ASP A 74 3.69 -3.14 -21.64
N ASP A 75 2.55 -2.68 -21.11
CA ASP A 75 2.36 -1.37 -20.51
C ASP A 75 1.85 -1.47 -19.05
N GLU A 76 2.34 -0.57 -18.20
CA GLU A 76 1.94 -0.43 -16.80
C GLU A 76 1.65 1.03 -16.44
N PHE A 77 0.89 1.24 -15.36
CA PHE A 77 0.68 2.58 -14.80
C PHE A 77 0.58 2.55 -13.27
N LEU A 78 0.87 3.72 -12.67
CA LEU A 78 0.78 3.93 -11.23
C LEU A 78 -0.68 4.09 -10.79
N PHE A 79 -1.06 3.37 -9.74
CA PHE A 79 -2.36 3.50 -9.11
C PHE A 79 -2.24 3.63 -7.58
N PRO A 80 -2.97 4.56 -6.92
CA PRO A 80 -2.85 4.74 -5.48
C PRO A 80 -3.35 3.51 -4.70
N LEU A 81 -2.54 3.02 -3.77
CA LEU A 81 -2.81 1.79 -3.03
C LEU A 81 -4.09 1.88 -2.15
N GLU A 82 -4.41 3.05 -1.62
CA GLU A 82 -5.63 3.26 -0.83
C GLU A 82 -6.91 3.14 -1.66
N ASN A 83 -6.80 3.19 -2.99
CA ASN A 83 -7.91 3.10 -3.93
C ASN A 83 -8.14 1.69 -4.50
N ILE A 84 -7.47 0.66 -3.96
CA ILE A 84 -7.71 -0.74 -4.34
C ILE A 84 -8.38 -1.54 -3.22
N ALA A 85 -9.13 -2.57 -3.57
CA ALA A 85 -9.65 -3.58 -2.68
C ALA A 85 -9.24 -4.96 -3.20
N PRO A 86 -8.31 -5.67 -2.55
CA PRO A 86 -7.79 -6.92 -3.08
C PRO A 86 -8.88 -8.00 -3.12
N ILE A 87 -8.87 -8.82 -4.17
CA ILE A 87 -9.81 -9.93 -4.38
C ILE A 87 -9.13 -11.22 -3.93
N ASN A 88 -9.77 -11.95 -3.02
CA ASN A 88 -9.22 -13.18 -2.42
C ASN A 88 -7.87 -13.01 -1.68
N ALA A 89 -7.62 -11.83 -1.12
CA ALA A 89 -6.43 -11.60 -0.29
C ALA A 89 -6.40 -12.50 0.95
N THR A 90 -5.19 -12.84 1.36
CA THR A 90 -4.90 -13.41 2.67
C THR A 90 -5.24 -12.40 3.77
N ALA A 91 -5.29 -12.89 5.02
CA ALA A 91 -5.47 -12.02 6.18
C ALA A 91 -4.35 -10.98 6.30
N GLU A 92 -3.12 -11.37 5.95
CA GLU A 92 -1.92 -10.52 6.03
C GLU A 92 -1.96 -9.40 4.97
N GLU A 93 -2.26 -9.72 3.72
CA GLU A 93 -2.41 -8.72 2.65
C GLU A 93 -3.56 -7.74 2.95
N SER A 94 -4.69 -8.27 3.44
CA SER A 94 -5.85 -7.46 3.82
C SER A 94 -5.51 -6.50 4.96
N GLN A 95 -4.69 -6.95 5.93
CA GLN A 95 -4.21 -6.13 7.04
C GLN A 95 -3.30 -5.02 6.54
N ALA A 96 -2.30 -5.34 5.72
CA ALA A 96 -1.35 -4.36 5.20
C ALA A 96 -2.05 -3.22 4.41
N ILE A 97 -3.01 -3.57 3.55
CA ILE A 97 -3.81 -2.58 2.80
C ILE A 97 -4.72 -1.78 3.72
N ALA A 98 -5.32 -2.42 4.74
CA ALA A 98 -6.15 -1.71 5.72
C ALA A 98 -5.34 -0.70 6.54
N ASP A 99 -4.10 -1.03 6.89
CA ASP A 99 -3.19 -0.15 7.64
C ASP A 99 -2.82 1.08 6.84
N TRP A 100 -2.45 0.88 5.57
CA TRP A 100 -2.17 2.00 4.67
C TRP A 100 -3.39 2.92 4.53
N LYS A 101 -4.58 2.35 4.30
CA LYS A 101 -5.82 3.13 4.23
C LYS A 101 -6.11 3.88 5.53
N TYR A 102 -5.85 3.26 6.68
CA TYR A 102 -6.01 3.92 7.97
C TYR A 102 -5.07 5.11 8.11
N TRP A 103 -3.79 4.92 7.78
CA TRP A 103 -2.78 5.98 7.78
C TRP A 103 -3.19 7.17 6.92
N VAL A 104 -3.53 6.93 5.65
CA VAL A 104 -3.93 7.98 4.70
C VAL A 104 -5.21 8.70 5.16
N PHE A 105 -6.27 7.96 5.53
CA PHE A 105 -7.58 8.57 5.77
C PHE A 105 -7.81 9.05 7.21
N LYS A 106 -7.02 8.61 8.18
CA LYS A 106 -7.19 8.97 9.60
C LYS A 106 -6.02 9.72 10.19
N LEU A 107 -4.79 9.43 9.77
CA LEU A 107 -3.58 10.00 10.36
C LEU A 107 -2.92 11.07 9.47
N GLY A 108 -3.39 11.22 8.23
CA GLY A 108 -3.00 12.32 7.34
C GLY A 108 -2.09 11.92 6.19
N GLY A 109 -1.66 10.66 6.12
CA GLY A 109 -0.75 10.18 5.08
C GLY A 109 0.71 10.59 5.31
N LEU A 110 1.51 10.46 4.25
CA LEU A 110 2.86 10.99 4.16
C LEU A 110 2.83 12.52 3.95
#